data_AF-A0A2W6WWJ3-F1
#
_entry.id   AF-A0A2W6WWJ3-F1
#
_cell.length_a   1.000
_cell.length_b   1.000
_cell.length_c   1.000
_cell.angle_alpha   90.00
_cell.angle_beta   90.00
_cell.angle_gamma   90.00
#
_symmetry.space_group_name_H-M   'P 1'
#
loop_
_entity.id
_entity.type
_entity.pdbx_description
1 polymer ?
#
loop_
_entity_poly.entity_id
_entity_poly.type
_entity_poly.pdbx_seq_one_letter_code
_entity_poly.pdbx_strand_id
1 'polypeptide(L)' 'MADVAIIFHWSPDVMDPMTLPELMGWREQAAKRAKPPETGKKKNGRP' A
#
# COMPACT_ATOMS: atom_id res chain seq x y z
N MET A 1 8.68 7.21 -6.96
CA MET A 1 9.01 6.96 -5.55
C MET A 1 7.75 6.87 -4.68
N ALA A 2 6.71 7.64 -5.00
CA ALA A 2 5.75 8.14 -4.01
C ALA A 2 4.62 7.18 -3.61
N ASP A 3 4.23 6.24 -4.47
CA ASP A 3 3.05 5.41 -4.20
C ASP A 3 3.21 4.57 -2.93
N VAL A 4 4.41 4.03 -2.67
CA VAL A 4 4.66 3.24 -1.45
C VAL A 4 4.64 4.13 -0.20
N ALA A 5 5.19 5.35 -0.28
CA ALA A 5 5.20 6.32 0.83
C ALA A 5 3.78 6.66 1.27
N ILE A 6 2.91 6.92 0.29
CA ILE A 6 1.54 7.36 0.51
C ILE A 6 0.66 6.18 0.97
N ILE A 7 0.82 5.00 0.37
CA ILE A 7 0.04 3.80 0.71
C ILE A 7 0.37 3.28 2.11
N PHE A 8 1.65 3.34 2.51
CA PHE A 8 2.11 2.85 3.81
C PHE A 8 2.30 3.93 4.87
N HIS A 9 2.08 5.21 4.53
CA HIS A 9 2.40 6.36 5.41
C HIS A 9 3.85 6.34 5.91
N TRP A 10 4.77 5.87 5.06
CA TRP A 10 6.18 5.76 5.44
C TRP A 10 6.87 7.12 5.43
N SER A 11 7.67 7.34 6.47
CA SER A 11 8.53 8.52 6.58
C SER A 11 9.76 8.38 5.66
N PRO A 12 10.32 9.49 5.15
CA PRO A 12 11.49 9.47 4.25
C PRO A 12 12.72 8.76 4.86
N ASP A 13 12.82 8.74 6.20
CA ASP A 13 13.85 8.01 6.96
C ASP A 13 13.85 6.49 6.72
N VAL A 14 12.70 5.94 6.32
CA VAL A 14 12.55 4.51 6.01
C VAL A 14 13.01 4.21 4.58
N MET A 15 13.01 5.22 3.69
CA MET A 15 13.44 5.08 2.29
C MET A 15 14.94 5.29 2.11
N ASP A 16 15.56 6.09 2.97
CA ASP A 16 16.98 6.42 2.93
C ASP A 16 17.92 5.18 3.06
N PRO A 17 17.67 4.23 3.98
CA PRO A 17 18.46 3.00 4.07
C PRO A 17 18.01 1.90 3.10
N MET A 18 16.85 2.03 2.44
CA MET A 18 16.31 0.97 1.57
C MET A 18 16.95 1.03 0.17
N THR A 19 17.44 -0.12 -0.29
CA THR A 19 18.02 -0.23 -1.63
C THR A 19 16.93 -0.26 -2.72
N LEU A 20 17.27 0.20 -3.93
CA LEU A 20 16.40 0.17 -5.12
C LEU A 20 15.62 -1.15 -5.35
N PRO A 21 16.23 -2.35 -5.24
CA PRO A 21 15.50 -3.61 -5.40
C PRO A 21 14.45 -3.85 -4.29
N GLU A 22 14.73 -3.45 -3.05
CA GLU A 22 13.72 -3.53 -1.98
C GLU A 22 12.54 -2.59 -2.26
N LEU A 23 12.83 -1.36 -2.66
CA LEU A 23 11.77 -0.41 -3.04
C LEU A 23 10.90 -0.95 -4.18
N MET A 24 11.49 -1.61 -5.19
CA MET A 24 10.71 -2.24 -6.26
C MET A 24 9.78 -3.35 -5.73
N GLY A 25 10.23 -4.22 -4.82
CA GLY A 25 9.37 -5.24 -4.21
C GLY A 25 8.21 -4.63 -3.40
N TRP A 26 8.47 -3.55 -2.67
CA TRP A 26 7.44 -2.84 -1.91
C TRP A 26 6.43 -2.12 -2.82
N ARG A 27 6.85 -1.61 -3.99
CA ARG A 27 5.93 -1.04 -5.00
C ARG A 27 4.89 -2.06 -5.45
N GLU A 28 5.29 -3.30 -5.68
CA GLU A 28 4.38 -4.36 -6.11
C GLU A 28 3.35 -4.71 -5.03
N GLN A 29 3.76 -4.76 -3.76
CA GLN A 29 2.83 -4.95 -2.64
C GLN A 29 1.90 -3.75 -2.45
N ALA A 30 2.42 -2.53 -2.57
CA ALA A 30 1.63 -1.31 -2.50
C ALA A 30 0.56 -1.30 -3.60
N ALA A 31 0.92 -1.65 -4.83
CA ALA A 31 -0.03 -1.75 -5.94
C ALA A 31 -1.12 -2.81 -5.68
N LYS A 32 -0.77 -3.96 -5.09
CA LYS A 32 -1.75 -4.98 -4.66
C LYS A 32 -2.67 -4.51 -3.54
N ARG A 33 -2.20 -3.63 -2.65
CA ARG A 33 -2.97 -3.05 -1.53
C ARG A 33 -3.87 -1.90 -1.97
N ALA A 34 -3.36 -1.06 -2.88
CA ALA A 34 -4.06 0.09 -3.44
C ALA A 34 -5.18 -0.29 -4.41
N LYS A 35 -5.13 -1.51 -4.98
CA LYS A 35 -6.37 -2.18 -5.36
C LYS A 35 -6.99 -2.73 -4.07
N PRO A 36 -7.94 -2.02 -3.44
CA PRO A 36 -8.66 -2.63 -2.33
C PRO A 36 -9.21 -3.97 -2.84
N PRO A 37 -9.12 -5.07 -2.07
CA PRO A 37 -9.96 -6.22 -2.38
C PRO A 37 -11.37 -5.67 -2.44
N GLU A 38 -12.08 -5.89 -3.55
CA GLU A 38 -13.46 -5.47 -3.75
C GLU A 38 -14.16 -5.55 -2.42
N THR A 39 -14.45 -4.36 -1.85
CA THR A 39 -15.11 -4.28 -0.57
C THR A 39 -16.46 -4.91 -0.80
N GLY A 40 -16.56 -6.18 -0.41
CA GLY A 40 -17.79 -6.87 -0.11
C GLY A 40 -18.42 -6.15 1.07
N LYS A 41 -18.84 -4.90 0.86
CA LYS A 41 -19.82 -4.21 1.68
C LYS A 41 -21.13 -4.93 1.40
N LYS A 42 -21.23 -6.15 1.93
CA LYS A 42 -22.50 -6.84 2.12
C LYS A 42 -23.35 -5.85 2.89
N LYS A 43 -24.40 -5.40 2.22
CA LYS A 43 -25.51 -4.65 2.76
C LYS A 43 -26.08 -5.49 3.90
N ASN A 44 -25.59 -5.30 5.12
CA ASN A 44 -26.21 -5.95 6.27
C ASN A 44 -27.52 -5.22 6.51
N GLY A 45 -28.61 -5.90 6.17
CA GLY A 45 -29.97 -5.43 6.39
C GLY A 45 -30.14 -5.05 7.84
N ARG A 46 -30.59 -3.82 8.05
CA ARG A 46 -31.06 -3.32 9.33
C ARG A 46 -32.47 -3.91 9.56
N PRO A 47 -32.70 -4.75 10.58
CA PRO A 47 -34.03 -4.87 11.17
C PRO A 47 -34.36 -3.61 11.99
#